data_AF-A0A8T0E073-F1
#
_entry.id   AF-A0A8T0E073-F1
#
_cell.length_a   1.000
_cell.length_b   1.000
_cell.length_c   1.000
_cell.angle_alpha   90.00
_cell.angle_beta   90.00
_cell.angle_gamma   90.00
#
_symmetry.space_group_name_H-M   'P 1'
#
loop_
_entity.id
_entity.type
_entity.pdbx_description
1 polymer ?
#
loop_
_entity_poly.entity_id
_entity_poly.type
_entity_poly.pdbx_seq_one_letter_code
_entity_poly.pdbx_strand_id
1 'polypeptide(L)'
;MRSTCCQKPHGAKPTGKIGNTLLEYRAFDHIFETISVSQNTKFLVHASFLEIYNEEIRDLLAHDVKTKLDLKEHPDKGVYVAGLSMHKVTSVQECQVSVLLLSFPCSFL
;
A
#
# COMPACT_ATOMS: atom_id res chain seq x y z
N MET A 1 -10.76 -22.50 14.37
CA MET A 1 -10.44 -23.81 13.74
C MET A 1 -9.07 -23.71 13.10
N ARG A 2 -8.08 -24.48 13.60
CA ARG A 2 -6.78 -24.62 12.96
C ARG A 2 -6.90 -25.64 11.82
N SER A 3 -6.36 -25.34 10.65
CA SER A 3 -6.09 -26.34 9.62
C SER A 3 -4.84 -25.96 8.84
N THR A 4 -3.73 -26.61 9.20
CA THR A 4 -2.51 -26.73 8.38
C THR A 4 -2.64 -27.92 7.46
N CYS A 5 -2.35 -27.76 6.17
CA CYS A 5 -1.67 -28.79 5.39
C CYS A 5 -1.01 -28.15 4.15
N CYS A 6 0.25 -27.74 4.34
CA CYS A 6 1.18 -27.47 3.26
C CYS A 6 1.77 -28.81 2.80
N GLN A 7 1.52 -29.21 1.56
CA GLN A 7 2.39 -30.13 0.84
C GLN A 7 2.82 -29.43 -0.45
N LYS A 8 4.11 -29.05 -0.54
CA LYS A 8 4.74 -28.54 -1.77
C LYS A 8 5.58 -29.67 -2.39
N PRO A 9 5.41 -29.99 -3.69
CA PRO A 9 6.29 -30.91 -4.40
C PRO A 9 7.68 -30.30 -4.62
N HIS A 10 8.72 -31.13 -4.53
CA HIS A 10 10.11 -30.77 -4.74
C HIS A 10 10.38 -30.44 -6.22
N GLY A 11 10.94 -29.25 -6.49
CA GLY A 11 11.51 -28.90 -7.80
C GLY A 11 10.92 -27.67 -8.51
N ALA A 12 9.88 -27.03 -7.99
CA ALA A 12 9.35 -25.80 -8.59
C ALA A 12 10.10 -24.56 -8.06
N LYS A 13 10.67 -23.76 -8.98
CA LYS A 13 11.12 -22.39 -8.68
C LYS A 13 9.98 -21.64 -7.97
N PRO A 14 10.26 -20.86 -6.90
CA PRO A 14 9.22 -20.09 -6.23
C PRO A 14 8.78 -18.94 -7.14
N THR A 15 7.84 -19.22 -8.04
CA THR A 15 6.94 -18.18 -8.55
C THR A 15 5.91 -17.98 -7.45
N GLY A 16 6.23 -17.08 -6.53
CA GLY A 16 5.47 -16.82 -5.32
C GLY A 16 4.11 -16.22 -5.63
N LYS A 17 3.13 -17.06 -6.00
CA LYS A 17 1.71 -16.74 -5.84
C LYS A 17 1.23 -17.42 -4.56
N ILE A 18 1.33 -16.71 -3.45
CA ILE A 18 0.67 -17.11 -2.20
C ILE A 18 -0.83 -16.85 -2.41
N GLY A 19 -1.58 -17.94 -2.51
CA GLY A 19 -3.01 -17.95 -2.75
C GLY A 19 -3.80 -17.49 -1.53
N ASN A 20 -3.92 -16.17 -1.38
CA ASN A 20 -4.87 -15.45 -0.52
C ASN A 20 -4.75 -13.95 -0.83
N THR A 21 -4.94 -13.58 -2.09
CA THR A 21 -4.75 -12.21 -2.58
C THR A 21 -5.95 -11.34 -2.21
N LEU A 22 -5.86 -10.61 -1.09
CA LEU A 22 -6.78 -9.51 -0.75
C LEU A 22 -6.87 -8.53 -1.93
N LEU A 23 -8.05 -7.96 -2.18
CA LEU A 23 -8.36 -7.09 -3.32
C LEU A 23 -7.36 -5.94 -3.48
N GLU A 24 -6.83 -5.44 -2.36
CA GLU A 24 -5.82 -4.38 -2.28
C GLU A 24 -4.53 -4.71 -3.03
N TYR A 25 -4.07 -5.98 -3.02
CA TYR A 25 -2.82 -6.37 -3.69
C TYR A 25 -2.95 -6.50 -5.20
N ARG A 26 -4.15 -6.85 -5.69
CA ARG A 26 -4.39 -7.00 -7.13
C ARG A 26 -4.30 -5.66 -7.87
N ALA A 27 -4.68 -4.56 -7.21
CA ALA A 27 -4.59 -3.23 -7.79
C ALA A 27 -3.14 -2.82 -8.05
N PHE A 28 -2.25 -3.04 -7.07
CA PHE A 28 -0.83 -2.74 -7.24
C PHE A 28 -0.19 -3.60 -8.34
N ASP A 29 -0.44 -4.91 -8.35
CA ASP A 29 0.07 -5.80 -9.39
C ASP A 29 -0.30 -5.31 -10.80
N HIS A 30 -1.57 -4.96 -11.02
CA HIS A 30 -2.04 -4.49 -12.31
C HIS A 30 -1.43 -3.14 -12.73
N ILE A 31 -1.28 -2.21 -11.80
CA ILE A 31 -0.65 -0.90 -12.07
C ILE A 31 0.80 -1.11 -12.52
N PHE A 32 1.59 -1.88 -11.77
CA PHE A 32 2.99 -2.11 -12.09
C PHE A 32 3.18 -3.01 -13.32
N GLU A 33 2.28 -3.95 -13.59
CA GLU A 33 2.26 -4.72 -14.83
C GLU A 33 2.04 -3.81 -16.04
N THR A 34 1.07 -2.89 -15.97
CA THR A 34 0.80 -1.91 -17.04
C THR A 34 2.01 -1.01 -17.29
N ILE A 35 2.63 -0.51 -16.23
CA ILE A 35 3.86 0.30 -16.32
C ILE A 35 4.98 -0.48 -16.99
N SER A 36 5.13 -1.77 -16.68
CA SER A 36 6.20 -2.61 -17.23
C SER A 36 6.05 -2.90 -18.73
N VAL A 37 4.81 -2.98 -19.23
CA VAL A 37 4.50 -3.28 -20.64
C VAL A 37 4.54 -2.00 -21.50
N SER A 38 4.32 -0.84 -20.91
CA SER A 38 4.34 0.43 -21.62
C SER A 38 5.76 0.84 -22.07
N GLN A 39 5.95 1.05 -23.37
CA GLN A 39 7.21 1.53 -23.95
C GLN A 39 7.06 3.02 -24.33
N ASN A 40 8.04 3.85 -23.99
CA ASN A 40 8.10 5.31 -24.20
C ASN A 40 7.34 6.22 -23.22
N THR A 41 6.80 5.68 -22.12
CA THR A 41 6.20 6.50 -21.06
C THR A 41 6.93 6.27 -19.75
N LYS A 42 7.30 7.37 -19.07
CA LYS A 42 7.90 7.32 -17.73
C LYS A 42 6.80 7.55 -16.70
N PHE A 43 6.66 6.61 -15.77
CA PHE A 43 5.71 6.71 -14.67
C PHE A 43 6.44 7.05 -13.38
N LEU A 44 5.79 7.89 -12.56
CA LEU A 44 6.21 8.18 -11.21
C LEU A 44 5.05 7.84 -10.29
N VAL A 45 5.19 6.74 -9.56
CA VAL A 45 4.14 6.25 -8.65
C VAL A 45 4.45 6.73 -7.23
N HIS A 46 3.45 7.32 -6.60
CA HIS A 46 3.48 7.67 -5.18
C HIS A 46 2.35 6.95 -4.46
N ALA A 47 2.62 6.54 -3.22
CA ALA A 47 1.64 5.97 -2.32
C ALA A 47 1.54 6.86 -1.05
N SER A 48 0.32 7.01 -0.56
CA SER A 48 0.01 7.69 0.69
C SER A 48 -1.03 6.85 1.44
N PHE A 49 -0.90 6.69 2.75
CA PHE A 49 -1.83 5.92 3.56
C PHE A 49 -2.16 6.70 4.82
N LEU A 50 -3.44 6.97 5.02
CA LEU A 50 -3.96 7.78 6.11
C LEU A 50 -5.08 7.05 6.82
N GLU A 51 -5.26 7.38 8.09
CA GLU A 51 -6.38 6.97 8.92
C GLU A 51 -7.21 8.20 9.26
N ILE A 52 -8.53 8.05 9.25
CA ILE A 52 -9.45 9.06 9.76
C ILE A 52 -10.12 8.45 10.99
N TYR A 53 -9.78 8.96 12.16
CA TYR A 53 -10.33 8.50 13.43
C TYR A 53 -10.83 9.70 14.23
N ASN A 54 -12.11 9.67 14.64
CA ASN A 54 -12.73 10.75 15.42
C ASN A 54 -12.55 12.14 14.77
N GLU A 55 -12.80 12.23 13.46
CA GLU A 55 -12.62 13.45 12.66
C GLU A 55 -11.17 13.99 12.61
N GLU A 56 -10.19 13.23 13.12
CA GLU A 56 -8.77 13.55 12.98
C GLU A 56 -8.16 12.74 11.83
N ILE A 57 -7.45 13.43 10.94
CA ILE A 57 -6.69 12.80 9.87
C ILE A 57 -5.26 12.57 10.35
N ARG A 58 -4.80 11.33 10.24
CA ARG A 58 -3.44 10.92 10.61
C ARG A 58 -2.76 10.24 9.45
N ASP A 59 -1.51 10.58 9.24
CA ASP A 59 -0.69 9.93 8.23
C ASP A 59 0.03 8.73 8.83
N LEU A 60 -0.30 7.55 8.32
CA LEU A 60 0.26 6.30 8.82
C LEU A 60 1.66 6.05 8.26
N LEU A 61 2.03 6.70 7.14
CA LEU A 61 3.36 6.58 6.52
C LEU A 61 4.29 7.73 6.92
N ALA A 62 3.82 8.72 7.68
CA ALA A 62 4.68 9.76 8.22
C ALA A 62 5.63 9.19 9.28
N HIS A 63 6.80 9.82 9.42
CA HIS A 63 7.70 9.54 10.56
C HIS A 63 6.97 9.76 11.89
N ASP A 64 6.18 10.84 11.98
CA ASP A 64 5.43 11.22 13.16
C ASP A 64 3.91 11.02 12.95
N VAL A 65 3.44 9.79 13.15
CA VAL A 65 2.03 9.37 12.99
C VAL A 65 1.04 10.12 13.88
N LYS A 66 1.53 10.78 14.94
CA LYS A 66 0.71 11.61 15.86
C LYS A 66 0.42 13.00 15.32
N THR A 67 1.07 13.40 14.24
CA THR A 67 0.86 14.70 13.62
C THR A 67 -0.53 14.74 13.00
N LYS A 68 -1.37 15.66 13.47
CA LYS A 68 -2.69 15.88 12.90
C LYS A 68 -2.54 16.60 11.57
N LEU A 69 -3.24 16.10 10.57
CA LEU A 69 -3.32 16.74 9.26
C LEU A 69 -4.66 17.44 9.08
N ASP A 70 -4.60 18.61 8.44
CA ASP A 70 -5.79 19.40 8.14
C ASP A 70 -6.24 19.14 6.69
N LEU A 71 -7.56 19.09 6.53
CA LEU A 71 -8.22 19.03 5.24
C LEU A 71 -8.38 20.45 4.68
N LYS A 72 -7.90 20.68 3.46
CA LYS A 72 -7.95 21.97 2.77
C LYS A 72 -8.65 21.82 1.44
N GLU A 73 -9.21 22.92 0.95
CA GLU A 73 -9.87 22.96 -0.36
C GLU A 73 -9.14 23.95 -1.26
N HIS A 74 -8.90 23.54 -2.50
CA HIS A 74 -8.35 24.39 -3.55
C HIS A 74 -9.34 24.46 -4.71
N PRO A 75 -9.65 25.65 -5.27
CA PRO A 75 -10.65 25.80 -6.32
C PRO A 75 -10.40 24.90 -7.54
N ASP A 76 -9.13 24.70 -7.93
CA ASP A 76 -8.78 23.86 -9.08
C ASP A 76 -8.54 22.37 -8.77
N LYS A 77 -8.15 22.03 -7.53
CA LYS A 77 -7.74 20.65 -7.16
C LYS A 77 -8.78 19.93 -6.30
N GLY A 78 -9.81 20.65 -5.86
CA GLY A 78 -10.78 20.18 -4.89
C GLY A 78 -10.17 20.03 -3.50
N VAL A 79 -10.74 19.10 -2.73
CA VAL A 79 -10.36 18.80 -1.37
C VAL A 79 -9.07 17.95 -1.33
N TYR A 80 -8.11 18.35 -0.50
CA TYR A 80 -6.85 17.64 -0.30
C TYR A 80 -6.38 17.72 1.16
N VAL A 81 -5.56 16.78 1.57
CA VAL A 81 -4.96 16.76 2.92
C VAL A 81 -3.62 17.48 2.88
N ALA A 82 -3.48 18.56 3.64
CA ALA A 82 -2.24 19.33 3.67
C ALA A 82 -1.20 18.64 4.56
N GLY A 83 -0.03 18.37 4.01
CA GLY A 83 1.07 17.73 4.74
C GLY A 83 1.05 16.20 4.69
N LEU A 84 0.19 15.59 3.85
CA LEU A 84 0.19 14.15 3.62
C LEU A 84 1.50 13.70 2.96
N SER A 85 2.14 12.69 3.55
CA SER A 85 3.36 12.07 3.06
C SER A 85 3.08 11.34 1.77
N MET A 86 3.93 11.59 0.78
CA MET A 86 3.93 10.87 -0.49
C MET A 86 5.21 10.07 -0.59
N HIS A 87 5.08 8.75 -0.53
CA HIS A 87 6.21 7.84 -0.65
C HIS A 87 6.34 7.38 -2.08
N LYS A 88 7.51 7.62 -2.66
CA LYS A 88 7.82 7.13 -4.00
C LYS A 88 7.99 5.61 -3.93
N VAL A 89 7.20 4.90 -4.73
CA VAL A 89 7.21 3.44 -4.79
C VAL A 89 7.63 3.00 -6.18
N THR A 90 8.55 2.04 -6.23
CA THR A 90 9.10 1.52 -7.49
C THR A 90 8.72 0.07 -7.74
N SER A 91 8.22 -0.63 -6.71
CA SER A 91 7.81 -2.02 -6.80
C SER A 91 6.59 -2.32 -5.91
N VAL A 92 5.87 -3.39 -6.25
CA VAL A 92 4.75 -3.88 -5.43
C VAL A 92 5.21 -4.27 -4.04
N GLN A 93 6.43 -4.80 -3.92
CA GLN A 93 7.04 -5.21 -2.66
C GLN A 93 7.23 -4.02 -1.71
N GLU A 94 7.65 -2.86 -2.22
CA GLU A 94 7.76 -1.64 -1.42
C GLU A 94 6.39 -1.19 -0.90
N CYS A 95 5.35 -1.19 -1.76
CA CYS A 95 3.98 -0.90 -1.33
C CYS A 95 3.51 -1.88 -0.25
N GLN A 96 3.77 -3.18 -0.46
CA GLN A 96 3.40 -4.23 0.48
C GLN A 96 4.09 -4.03 1.82
N VAL A 97 5.40 -3.78 1.86
CA VAL A 97 6.12 -3.55 3.12
C VAL A 97 5.59 -2.33 3.84
N SER A 98 5.38 -1.21 3.14
CA SER A 98 4.86 0.02 3.74
C SER A 98 3.45 -0.14 4.31
N VAL A 99 2.54 -0.84 3.61
CA VAL A 99 1.14 -1.00 4.04
C VAL A 99 0.95 -2.17 5.02
N LEU A 100 1.61 -3.31 4.80
CA LEU A 100 1.50 -4.50 5.66
C LEU A 100 2.12 -4.28 7.04
N LEU A 101 3.27 -3.58 7.13
CA LEU A 101 3.90 -3.32 8.44
C LEU A 101 3.04 -2.44 9.35
N LEU A 102 2.08 -1.69 8.79
CA LEU A 102 1.13 -0.87 9.55
C LEU A 102 -0.15 -1.62 9.94
N SER A 103 -0.53 -2.65 9.17
CA SER A 103 -1.67 -3.52 9.48
C SER A 103 -1.32 -4.60 10.52
N PHE A 104 -0.07 -5.08 10.53
CA PHE A 104 0.35 -6.19 11.39
C PHE A 104 0.58 -5.90 12.90
N PRO A 105 0.83 -4.68 13.40
CA PRO A 105 0.97 -4.46 14.83
C PRO A 105 -0.37 -4.53 15.58
N CYS A 106 -1.51 -4.39 14.88
CA CYS A 106 -2.83 -4.36 15.50
C CYS A 106 -3.51 -5.73 15.64
N SER A 107 -2.99 -6.81 15.03
CA SER A 107 -3.64 -8.14 15.07
C SER A 107 -3.05 -9.10 16.11
N PHE A 108 -2.14 -8.63 16.97
CA PHE A 108 -1.54 -9.41 18.07
C PHE A 108 -1.79 -8.82 19.47
N LEU A 109 -2.82 -7.96 19.61
CA LEU A 109 -3.42 -7.64 20.91
C LEU A 109 -4.82 -8.29 21.02
#